data_AF-A0A2M7ZNC6-F1
#
_entry.id   AF-A0A2M7ZNC6-F1
#
_cell.length_a   1.000
_cell.length_b   1.000
_cell.length_c   1.000
_cell.angle_alpha   90.00
_cell.angle_beta   90.00
_cell.angle_gamma   90.00
#
_symmetry.space_group_name_H-M   'P 1'
#
loop_
_entity.id
_entity.type
_entity.pdbx_description
1 polymer ?
#
loop_
_entity_poly.entity_id
_entity_poly.type
_entity_poly.pdbx_seq_one_letter_code
_entity_poly.pdbx_strand_id
1 'polypeptide(L)'
;MIAKNRDSKFIIYQVLYIFVIAVLALKGADLNLHRVVLTDEVIDKSVRDSLVTLIDSLYAQGVKFDIKLDTNAVFENRELREKLVSISKKMEALNQQIRELPPPKEEQEIVKKEEKVPEMTKLQSPISITQSFIQNTWNTTKNSGNVPVQIIDPGNGSVITTIPAGSEKRFDLADQKEVIVKFGSQTERVKVVPNRPPEVKIDLATTKMTGTDIYVQDLQRVTVFNVTILDERPGQLKVSYSGPISVTGPVTNSKGNLVYNVSLKLASNSDRFDEWLDKHGDAAETNGRYKTTFFFTIIDERTKDKVQVGDAFYFTDFNR
;
A
#
# COMPACT_ATOMS: atom_id res chain seq x y z
N MET A 1 -21.27 54.63 -4.23
CA MET A 1 -21.36 54.25 -5.66
C MET A 1 -20.06 53.57 -6.04
N ILE A 2 -20.11 52.32 -6.52
CA ILE A 2 -19.11 51.52 -7.26
C ILE A 2 -19.30 50.05 -6.84
N ALA A 3 -19.95 49.27 -7.70
CA ALA A 3 -19.92 47.78 -7.71
C ALA A 3 -20.71 47.19 -8.89
N LYS A 4 -21.47 47.99 -9.67
CA LYS A 4 -22.36 47.48 -10.73
C LYS A 4 -21.64 46.95 -11.99
N ASN A 5 -20.35 47.26 -12.18
CA ASN A 5 -19.61 46.93 -13.41
C ASN A 5 -18.86 45.57 -13.39
N ARG A 6 -18.71 44.92 -12.22
CA ARG A 6 -18.06 43.58 -12.16
C ARG A 6 -19.01 42.46 -12.54
N ASP A 7 -20.28 42.62 -12.18
CA ASP A 7 -21.33 41.62 -12.41
C ASP A 7 -21.71 41.52 -13.89
N SER A 8 -21.84 42.65 -14.57
CA SER A 8 -22.19 42.65 -16.00
C SER A 8 -21.12 41.98 -16.87
N LYS A 9 -19.83 42.12 -16.55
CA LYS A 9 -18.75 41.43 -17.29
C LYS A 9 -18.81 39.92 -17.07
N PHE A 10 -19.06 39.47 -15.84
CA PHE A 10 -19.17 38.05 -15.51
C PHE A 10 -20.36 37.40 -16.21
N ILE A 11 -21.51 38.08 -16.22
CA ILE A 11 -22.72 37.65 -16.91
C ILE A 11 -22.49 37.60 -18.43
N ILE A 12 -21.82 38.61 -19.01
CA ILE A 12 -21.47 38.61 -20.44
C ILE A 12 -20.57 37.42 -20.78
N TYR A 13 -19.56 37.10 -19.97
CA TYR A 13 -18.69 35.95 -20.23
C TYR A 13 -19.42 34.60 -20.11
N GLN A 14 -20.31 34.44 -19.13
CA GLN A 14 -21.12 33.21 -19.01
C GLN A 14 -22.07 33.03 -20.19
N VAL A 15 -22.73 34.12 -20.63
CA VAL A 15 -23.63 34.07 -21.78
C VAL A 15 -22.86 33.79 -23.07
N LEU A 16 -21.68 34.39 -23.26
CA LEU A 16 -20.83 34.14 -24.43
C LEU A 16 -20.34 32.69 -24.47
N TYR A 17 -19.99 32.11 -23.31
CA TYR A 17 -19.56 30.71 -23.19
C TYR A 17 -20.68 29.73 -23.54
N ILE A 18 -21.89 29.95 -23.02
CA ILE A 18 -23.07 29.14 -23.35
C ILE A 18 -23.42 29.29 -24.84
N PHE A 19 -23.31 30.49 -25.40
CA PHE A 19 -23.57 30.73 -26.82
C PHE A 19 -22.56 30.03 -27.73
N VAL A 20 -21.27 30.04 -27.39
CA VAL A 20 -20.23 29.31 -28.16
C VAL A 20 -20.46 27.81 -28.11
N ILE A 21 -20.81 27.24 -26.95
CA ILE A 21 -21.15 25.81 -26.82
C ILE A 21 -22.40 25.47 -27.62
N ALA A 22 -23.44 26.32 -27.57
CA ALA A 22 -24.66 26.12 -28.34
C ALA A 22 -24.40 26.19 -29.86
N VAL A 23 -23.56 27.13 -30.32
CA VAL A 23 -23.17 27.24 -31.74
C VAL A 23 -22.31 26.05 -32.19
N LEU A 24 -21.39 25.56 -31.34
CA LEU A 24 -20.61 24.35 -31.60
C LEU A 24 -21.51 23.10 -31.70
N ALA A 25 -22.52 22.99 -30.83
CA ALA A 25 -23.50 21.92 -30.87
C ALA A 25 -24.44 22.02 -32.08
N LEU A 26 -24.92 23.23 -32.42
CA LEU A 26 -25.80 23.48 -33.58
C LEU A 26 -25.09 23.30 -34.92
N LYS A 27 -23.78 23.59 -35.01
CA LYS A 27 -22.99 23.35 -36.23
C LYS A 27 -22.66 21.88 -36.47
N GLY A 28 -23.03 20.97 -35.57
CA GLY A 28 -22.81 19.53 -35.75
C GLY A 28 -21.33 19.18 -35.98
N ALA A 29 -20.41 19.97 -35.40
CA ALA A 29 -19.00 19.65 -35.45
C ALA A 29 -18.75 18.49 -34.49
N ASP A 30 -18.58 17.30 -35.04
CA ASP A 30 -18.19 16.09 -34.32
C ASP A 30 -16.81 16.35 -33.67
N LEU A 31 -16.85 16.74 -32.41
CA LEU A 31 -15.67 17.15 -31.64
C LEU A 31 -14.96 15.90 -31.17
N ASN A 32 -14.18 15.32 -32.09
CA ASN A 32 -13.39 14.13 -31.83
C ASN A 32 -12.17 14.50 -30.95
N LEU A 33 -12.39 14.50 -29.63
CA LEU A 33 -11.40 14.81 -28.59
C LEU A 33 -10.25 13.79 -28.52
N HIS A 34 -10.25 12.73 -29.34
CA HIS A 34 -9.14 11.78 -29.43
C HIS A 34 -7.95 12.28 -30.26
N ARG A 35 -8.07 13.42 -30.96
CA ARG A 35 -7.00 13.95 -31.83
C ARG A 35 -6.42 15.28 -31.34
N VAL A 36 -6.24 15.40 -30.04
CA VAL A 36 -5.27 16.35 -29.45
C VAL A 36 -4.12 15.53 -28.86
N VAL A 37 -3.45 14.76 -29.72
CA VAL A 37 -2.13 14.21 -29.40
C VAL A 37 -1.15 15.34 -29.71
N LEU A 38 -0.63 15.95 -28.65
CA LEU A 38 0.51 16.86 -28.69
C LEU A 38 1.59 16.23 -29.60
N THR A 39 1.96 16.94 -30.65
CA THR A 39 2.93 16.48 -31.65
C THR A 39 4.38 16.58 -31.15
N ASP A 40 4.58 16.70 -29.83
CA ASP A 40 5.87 17.10 -29.23
C ASP A 40 6.61 16.00 -28.44
N GLU A 41 6.15 14.75 -28.45
CA GLU A 41 6.93 13.65 -27.85
C GLU A 41 6.94 12.40 -28.74
N VAL A 42 7.53 12.52 -29.93
CA VAL A 42 7.90 11.34 -30.71
C VAL A 42 9.31 10.92 -30.27
N ILE A 43 9.39 10.01 -29.31
CA ILE A 43 10.67 9.40 -28.89
C ILE A 43 11.30 8.72 -30.12
N ASP A 44 12.56 9.03 -30.36
CA ASP A 44 13.33 8.54 -31.51
C ASP A 44 13.32 6.99 -31.56
N LYS A 45 13.08 6.42 -32.74
CA LYS A 45 12.77 4.99 -32.92
C LYS A 45 13.90 4.08 -32.41
N SER A 46 15.15 4.56 -32.50
CA SER A 46 16.35 3.87 -32.01
C SER A 46 16.39 3.70 -30.49
N VAL A 47 15.88 4.69 -29.74
CA VAL A 47 15.84 4.67 -28.28
C VAL A 47 14.77 3.72 -27.78
N ARG A 48 13.60 3.73 -28.45
CA ARG A 48 12.52 2.78 -28.18
C ARG A 48 12.99 1.34 -28.43
N ASP A 49 13.63 1.08 -29.56
CA ASP A 49 14.04 -0.27 -29.92
C ASP A 49 15.15 -0.78 -28.98
N SER A 50 16.03 0.10 -28.48
CA SER A 50 17.03 -0.24 -27.45
C SER A 50 16.41 -0.61 -26.09
N LEU A 51 15.38 0.13 -25.67
CA LEU A 51 14.66 -0.15 -24.42
C LEU A 51 13.88 -1.47 -24.50
N VAL A 52 13.29 -1.77 -25.65
CA VAL A 52 12.60 -3.05 -25.89
C VAL A 52 13.60 -4.21 -25.77
N THR A 53 14.77 -4.13 -26.42
CA THR A 53 15.79 -5.19 -26.29
C THR A 53 16.28 -5.39 -24.86
N LEU A 54 16.35 -4.32 -24.07
CA LEU A 54 16.78 -4.41 -22.67
C LEU A 54 15.68 -5.04 -21.80
N ILE A 55 14.42 -4.69 -22.04
CA ILE A 55 13.24 -5.27 -21.37
C ILE A 55 13.11 -6.76 -21.71
N ASP A 56 13.28 -7.14 -22.98
CA ASP A 56 13.22 -8.54 -23.42
C ASP A 56 14.35 -9.39 -22.80
N SER A 57 15.56 -8.84 -22.69
CA SER A 57 16.67 -9.49 -21.98
C SER A 57 16.37 -9.70 -20.49
N LEU A 58 15.64 -8.78 -19.85
CA LEU A 58 15.31 -8.86 -18.43
C LEU A 58 14.13 -9.82 -18.17
N TYR A 59 13.16 -9.91 -19.09
CA TYR A 59 12.12 -10.93 -19.05
C TYR A 59 12.68 -12.34 -19.29
N ALA A 60 13.65 -12.49 -20.20
CA ALA A 60 14.35 -13.76 -20.44
C ALA A 60 15.12 -14.27 -19.20
N GLN A 61 15.52 -13.37 -18.30
CA GLN A 61 16.13 -13.69 -17.00
C GLN A 61 15.11 -13.99 -15.89
N GLY A 62 13.81 -14.04 -16.21
CA GLY A 62 12.75 -14.47 -15.29
C GLY A 62 12.31 -13.41 -14.28
N VAL A 63 12.74 -12.15 -14.45
CA VAL A 63 12.37 -11.06 -13.54
C VAL A 63 11.02 -10.47 -13.97
N LYS A 64 10.01 -10.54 -13.09
CA LYS A 64 8.72 -9.87 -13.28
C LYS A 64 8.80 -8.45 -12.72
N PHE A 65 8.68 -7.44 -13.57
CA PHE A 65 8.58 -6.04 -13.15
C PHE A 65 7.11 -5.60 -13.16
N ASP A 66 6.70 -4.90 -12.11
CA ASP A 66 5.44 -4.15 -12.06
C ASP A 66 5.79 -2.66 -12.23
N ILE A 67 5.66 -2.16 -13.46
CA ILE A 67 5.98 -0.75 -13.77
C ILE A 67 4.71 0.07 -13.55
N LYS A 68 4.63 0.74 -12.40
CA LYS A 68 3.59 1.76 -12.15
C LYS A 68 4.11 3.10 -12.64
N LEU A 69 3.53 3.62 -13.73
CA LEU A 69 3.77 4.99 -14.17
C LEU A 69 3.04 5.95 -13.24
N ASP A 70 3.81 6.71 -12.45
CA ASP A 70 3.30 7.87 -11.73
C ASP A 70 3.16 9.04 -12.72
N THR A 71 1.91 9.46 -12.93
CA THR A 71 1.56 10.53 -13.86
C THR A 71 1.76 11.94 -13.29
N ASN A 72 2.19 12.05 -12.02
CA ASN A 72 2.39 13.34 -11.34
C ASN A 72 3.87 13.74 -11.14
N ALA A 73 4.82 12.98 -11.67
CA ALA A 73 6.23 13.32 -11.57
C ALA A 73 6.60 14.44 -12.56
N VAL A 74 6.56 15.69 -12.09
CA VAL A 74 7.13 16.83 -12.80
C VAL A 74 8.65 16.62 -12.90
N PHE A 75 9.11 16.41 -14.14
CA PHE A 75 10.51 16.20 -14.48
C PHE A 75 11.34 17.44 -14.16
N GLU A 76 12.28 17.31 -13.23
CA GLU A 76 13.60 17.96 -13.31
C GLU A 76 14.55 17.31 -12.28
N ASN A 77 15.12 16.16 -12.61
CA ASN A 77 16.16 15.55 -11.78
C ASN A 77 17.42 15.29 -12.61
N ARG A 78 18.03 16.41 -13.04
CA ARG A 78 19.30 16.47 -13.79
C ARG A 78 20.41 15.68 -13.09
N GLU A 79 20.39 15.69 -11.76
CA GLU A 79 21.35 15.00 -10.89
C GLU A 79 21.27 13.47 -11.00
N LEU A 80 20.07 12.90 -11.20
CA LEU A 80 19.90 11.46 -11.38
C LEU A 80 20.39 11.00 -12.75
N ARG A 81 20.21 11.82 -13.80
CA ARG A 81 20.79 11.53 -15.12
C ARG A 81 22.32 11.57 -15.09
N GLU A 82 22.91 12.55 -14.42
CA GLU A 82 24.37 12.61 -14.27
C GLU A 82 24.92 11.43 -13.47
N LYS A 83 24.24 11.04 -12.38
CA LYS A 83 24.61 9.84 -11.60
C LYS A 83 24.52 8.56 -12.46
N LEU A 84 23.48 8.39 -13.26
CA LEU A 84 23.34 7.24 -14.17
C LEU A 84 24.45 7.21 -15.24
N VAL A 85 24.76 8.35 -15.86
CA VAL A 85 25.86 8.45 -16.82
C VAL A 85 27.20 8.13 -16.16
N SER A 86 27.44 8.61 -14.94
CA SER A 86 28.68 8.31 -14.19
C SER A 86 28.83 6.83 -13.85
N ILE A 87 27.72 6.15 -13.54
CA ILE A 87 27.71 4.71 -13.22
C ILE A 87 27.93 3.88 -14.49
N SER A 88 27.30 4.25 -15.60
CA SER A 88 27.50 3.57 -16.89
C SER A 88 28.97 3.62 -17.36
N LYS A 89 29.62 4.79 -17.24
CA LYS A 89 31.05 4.94 -17.55
C LYS A 89 31.95 4.11 -16.63
N LYS A 90 31.61 4.00 -15.34
CA LYS A 90 32.36 3.14 -14.40
C LYS A 90 32.20 1.66 -14.72
N MET A 91 31.02 1.23 -15.17
CA MET A 91 30.80 -0.15 -15.62
C MET A 91 31.55 -0.48 -16.92
N GLU A 92 31.58 0.43 -17.89
CA GLU A 92 32.37 0.24 -19.12
C GLU A 92 33.87 0.13 -18.84
N ALA A 93 34.41 0.98 -17.96
CA ALA A 93 35.81 0.91 -17.56
C ALA A 93 36.15 -0.42 -16.85
N LEU A 94 35.26 -0.93 -16.00
CA LEU A 94 35.44 -2.21 -15.32
C LEU A 94 35.38 -3.40 -16.29
N ASN A 95 34.49 -3.33 -17.29
CA ASN A 95 34.39 -4.35 -18.34
C ASN A 95 35.60 -4.35 -19.28
N GLN A 96 36.23 -3.20 -19.52
CA GLN A 96 37.49 -3.12 -20.26
C GLN A 96 38.65 -3.71 -19.45
N GLN A 97 38.74 -3.46 -18.15
CA GLN A 97 39.75 -4.08 -17.28
C GLN A 97 39.66 -5.61 -17.20
N ILE A 98 38.45 -6.17 -17.27
CA ILE A 98 38.25 -7.63 -17.23
C ILE A 98 38.64 -8.28 -18.57
N ARG A 99 38.59 -7.55 -19.69
CA ARG A 99 38.95 -8.05 -21.03
C ARG A 99 40.45 -8.07 -21.32
N GLU A 100 41.27 -7.35 -20.56
CA GLU A 100 42.72 -7.26 -20.77
C GLU A 100 43.56 -8.28 -19.99
N LEU A 101 42.94 -9.13 -19.16
CA LEU A 101 43.66 -10.21 -18.47
C LEU A 101 43.89 -11.39 -19.43
N PRO A 102 45.15 -11.78 -19.70
CA PRO A 102 45.42 -12.94 -20.53
C PRO A 102 45.03 -14.23 -19.78
N PRO A 103 44.64 -15.31 -20.51
CA PRO A 103 44.27 -16.56 -19.87
C PRO A 103 45.47 -17.15 -19.09
N PRO A 104 45.27 -17.72 -17.89
CA PRO A 104 46.36 -18.30 -17.11
C PRO A 104 46.99 -19.46 -17.87
N LYS A 105 48.33 -19.46 -17.97
CA LYS A 105 49.11 -20.57 -18.51
C LYS A 105 49.04 -21.77 -17.56
N GLU A 106 48.81 -22.94 -18.14
CA GLU A 106 49.03 -24.24 -17.51
C GLU A 106 50.54 -24.47 -17.33
N GLU A 107 51.01 -24.57 -16.08
CA GLU A 107 52.28 -25.20 -15.74
C GLU A 107 52.12 -26.10 -14.51
N GLN A 108 52.81 -27.23 -14.58
CA GLN A 108 52.54 -28.49 -13.90
C GLN A 108 53.20 -28.58 -12.50
N GLU A 109 52.55 -29.39 -11.65
CA GLU A 109 53.09 -30.23 -10.57
C GLU A 109 54.16 -29.69 -9.60
N ILE A 110 53.77 -29.48 -8.33
CA ILE A 110 54.46 -30.10 -7.19
C ILE A 110 53.42 -30.61 -6.17
N VAL A 111 53.44 -31.93 -6.00
CA VAL A 111 52.64 -32.72 -5.05
C VAL A 111 52.94 -32.31 -3.59
N LYS A 112 51.94 -31.82 -2.87
CA LYS A 112 51.84 -31.97 -1.41
C LYS A 112 50.43 -32.41 -1.05
N LYS A 113 50.34 -33.57 -0.40
CA LYS A 113 49.13 -34.12 0.23
C LYS A 113 48.55 -33.10 1.20
N GLU A 114 47.40 -32.54 0.87
CA GLU A 114 46.44 -32.05 1.85
C GLU A 114 45.07 -32.64 1.51
N GLU A 115 44.38 -33.08 2.56
CA GLU A 115 43.12 -33.79 2.52
C GLU A 115 42.10 -33.12 1.61
N LYS A 116 41.37 -33.94 0.84
CA LYS A 116 40.11 -33.56 0.23
C LYS A 116 39.15 -33.11 1.34
N VAL A 117 39.12 -31.82 1.65
CA VAL A 117 37.90 -31.17 2.09
C VAL A 117 36.96 -31.30 0.89
N PRO A 118 35.87 -32.08 0.96
CA PRO A 118 34.92 -32.09 -0.15
C PRO A 118 34.50 -30.64 -0.37
N GLU A 119 34.60 -30.15 -1.61
CA GLU A 119 33.93 -28.92 -2.01
C GLU A 119 32.49 -29.02 -1.50
N MET A 120 32.20 -28.31 -0.42
CA MET A 120 30.84 -28.14 0.04
C MET A 120 30.17 -27.40 -1.08
N THR A 121 29.46 -28.15 -1.92
CA THR A 121 28.46 -27.60 -2.84
C THR A 121 27.65 -26.65 -1.97
N LYS A 122 27.78 -25.33 -2.21
CA LYS A 122 27.07 -24.35 -1.40
C LYS A 122 25.60 -24.62 -1.61
N LEU A 123 24.98 -25.30 -0.64
CA LEU A 123 23.55 -25.53 -0.63
C LEU A 123 22.89 -24.15 -0.76
N GLN A 124 22.04 -23.97 -1.75
CA GLN A 124 21.26 -22.74 -1.85
C GLN A 124 20.34 -22.65 -0.64
N SER A 125 20.13 -21.42 -0.15
CA SER A 125 19.27 -21.20 1.01
C SER A 125 17.88 -21.79 0.74
N PRO A 126 17.38 -22.66 1.62
CA PRO A 126 16.08 -23.32 1.45
C PRO A 126 14.90 -22.40 1.75
N ILE A 127 15.19 -21.19 2.25
CA ILE A 127 14.23 -20.11 2.47
C ILE A 127 14.58 -18.99 1.48
N SER A 128 13.56 -18.37 0.90
CA SER A 128 13.78 -17.22 0.01
C SER A 128 14.41 -16.07 0.80
N ILE A 129 15.59 -15.62 0.40
CA ILE A 129 16.37 -14.55 1.04
C ILE A 129 15.59 -13.21 1.04
N THR A 130 14.61 -13.05 0.16
CA THR A 130 13.72 -11.87 0.13
C THR A 130 12.64 -11.90 1.21
N GLN A 131 12.44 -13.03 1.90
CA GLN A 131 11.45 -13.14 2.95
C GLN A 131 11.99 -12.54 4.24
N SER A 132 11.54 -11.32 4.57
CA SER A 132 11.79 -10.71 5.87
C SER A 132 10.74 -11.14 6.90
N PHE A 133 11.16 -11.48 8.11
CA PHE A 133 10.24 -11.76 9.22
C PHE A 133 9.80 -10.48 9.92
N ILE A 134 8.74 -10.55 10.73
CA ILE A 134 8.20 -9.42 11.48
C ILE A 134 8.32 -9.68 12.98
N GLN A 135 8.72 -8.65 13.74
CA GLN A 135 8.82 -8.69 15.20
C GLN A 135 7.44 -8.80 15.87
N ASN A 136 7.42 -9.33 17.10
CA ASN A 136 6.25 -9.38 17.99
C ASN A 136 5.00 -10.01 17.34
N THR A 137 5.17 -10.95 16.43
CA THR A 137 4.07 -11.60 15.73
C THR A 137 4.44 -12.98 15.19
N TRP A 138 3.43 -13.68 14.71
CA TRP A 138 3.59 -14.98 14.09
C TRP A 138 4.10 -14.85 12.66
N ASN A 139 5.14 -15.63 12.36
CA ASN A 139 5.71 -15.74 11.03
C ASN A 139 5.47 -17.14 10.48
N THR A 140 5.24 -17.25 9.18
CA THR A 140 5.08 -18.53 8.48
C THR A 140 6.15 -18.65 7.42
N THR A 141 6.82 -19.78 7.36
CA THR A 141 7.89 -19.99 6.38
C THR A 141 7.88 -21.41 5.85
N LYS A 142 8.03 -21.52 4.53
CA LYS A 142 8.15 -22.78 3.81
C LYS A 142 9.61 -23.09 3.54
N ASN A 143 10.02 -24.29 3.92
CA ASN A 143 11.31 -24.85 3.57
C ASN A 143 11.17 -25.59 2.23
N SER A 144 11.71 -25.03 1.15
CA SER A 144 11.72 -25.67 -0.17
C SER A 144 12.94 -26.57 -0.40
N GLY A 145 13.83 -26.68 0.59
CA GLY A 145 15.02 -27.52 0.50
C GLY A 145 14.81 -28.96 0.97
N ASN A 146 15.87 -29.74 0.83
CA ASN A 146 15.91 -31.18 1.16
C ASN A 146 16.49 -31.47 2.55
N VAL A 147 16.81 -30.43 3.32
CA VAL A 147 17.35 -30.53 4.69
C VAL A 147 16.49 -29.71 5.64
N PRO A 148 16.38 -30.12 6.93
CA PRO A 148 15.65 -29.32 7.92
C PRO A 148 16.35 -27.98 8.16
N VAL A 149 15.55 -26.96 8.43
CA VAL A 149 16.01 -25.60 8.72
C VAL A 149 15.72 -25.28 10.18
N GLN A 150 16.72 -24.78 10.90
CA GLN A 150 16.55 -24.27 12.25
C GLN A 150 16.56 -22.74 12.23
N ILE A 151 15.56 -22.13 12.87
CA ILE A 151 15.54 -20.70 13.16
C ILE A 151 16.03 -20.54 14.59
N ILE A 152 17.13 -19.80 14.74
CA ILE A 152 17.86 -19.65 16.00
C ILE A 152 17.85 -18.18 16.39
N ASP A 153 17.61 -17.92 17.66
CA ASP A 153 17.73 -16.58 18.24
C ASP A 153 19.23 -16.25 18.44
N PRO A 154 19.75 -15.18 17.84
CA PRO A 154 21.16 -14.80 17.96
C PRO A 154 21.55 -14.35 19.38
N GLY A 155 20.59 -13.90 20.20
CA GLY A 155 20.88 -13.35 21.53
C GLY A 155 21.20 -14.43 22.56
N ASN A 156 20.53 -15.58 22.49
CA ASN A 156 20.69 -16.68 23.45
C ASN A 156 21.13 -18.01 22.79
N GLY A 157 21.19 -18.09 21.46
CA GLY A 157 21.55 -19.29 20.71
C GLY A 157 20.49 -20.40 20.74
N SER A 158 19.29 -20.13 21.26
CA SER A 158 18.21 -21.10 21.37
C SER A 158 17.49 -21.30 20.03
N VAL A 159 17.04 -22.54 19.78
CA VAL A 159 16.25 -22.86 18.59
C VAL A 159 14.81 -22.41 18.82
N ILE A 160 14.39 -21.37 18.09
CA ILE A 160 13.02 -20.86 18.07
C ILE A 160 12.10 -21.90 17.43
N THR A 161 12.51 -22.43 16.28
CA THR A 161 11.77 -23.50 15.60
C THR A 161 12.66 -24.31 14.66
N THR A 162 12.23 -25.54 14.39
CA THR A 162 12.78 -26.38 13.31
C THR A 162 11.68 -26.64 12.28
N ILE A 163 11.97 -26.34 11.02
CA ILE A 163 11.10 -26.51 9.85
C ILE A 163 11.63 -27.71 9.03
N PRO A 164 10.92 -28.85 9.05
CA PRO A 164 11.30 -30.01 8.24
C PRO A 164 11.42 -29.70 6.74
N ALA A 165 12.20 -30.51 6.02
CA ALA A 165 12.34 -30.41 4.57
C ALA A 165 10.98 -30.52 3.85
N GLY A 166 10.76 -29.67 2.84
CA GLY A 166 9.51 -29.63 2.07
C GLY A 166 8.27 -29.13 2.82
N SER A 167 8.40 -28.74 4.09
CA SER A 167 7.26 -28.36 4.93
C SER A 167 7.17 -26.85 5.20
N GLU A 168 5.99 -26.40 5.59
CA GLU A 168 5.75 -25.05 6.08
C GLU A 168 5.46 -25.08 7.57
N LYS A 169 5.98 -24.10 8.31
CA LYS A 169 5.74 -23.99 9.74
C LYS A 169 5.52 -22.55 10.16
N ARG A 170 4.58 -22.37 11.07
CA ARG A 170 4.33 -21.12 11.80
C ARG A 170 5.14 -21.10 13.09
N PHE A 171 5.76 -19.97 13.39
CA PHE A 171 6.53 -19.75 14.62
C PHE A 171 6.37 -18.31 15.09
N ASP A 172 6.68 -18.07 16.36
CA ASP A 172 6.52 -16.76 16.98
C ASP A 172 7.87 -16.06 17.10
N LEU A 173 7.89 -14.76 16.83
CA LEU A 173 9.04 -13.89 17.08
C LEU A 173 8.63 -12.77 18.04
N ALA A 174 9.52 -12.44 18.95
CA ALA A 174 9.38 -11.35 19.90
C ALA A 174 10.19 -10.12 19.40
N ASP A 175 11.14 -9.65 20.19
CA ASP A 175 11.93 -8.45 19.98
C ASP A 175 13.22 -8.66 19.16
N GLN A 176 13.45 -9.88 18.66
CA GLN A 176 14.62 -10.20 17.84
C GLN A 176 14.69 -9.31 16.60
N LYS A 177 15.82 -8.63 16.36
CA LYS A 177 16.05 -7.78 15.15
C LYS A 177 16.56 -8.57 13.95
N GLU A 178 17.11 -9.75 14.21
CA GLU A 178 17.62 -10.69 13.23
C GLU A 178 17.44 -12.11 13.79
N VAL A 179 17.36 -13.10 12.90
CA VAL A 179 17.40 -14.51 13.27
C VAL A 179 18.46 -15.23 12.47
N ILE A 180 19.04 -16.27 13.05
CA ILE A 180 20.00 -17.13 12.35
C ILE A 180 19.24 -18.32 11.78
N VAL A 181 19.29 -18.46 10.46
CA VAL A 181 18.77 -19.59 9.72
C VAL A 181 19.91 -20.58 9.51
N LYS A 182 19.83 -21.75 10.16
CA LYS A 182 20.82 -22.82 10.03
C LYS A 182 20.26 -23.97 9.21
N PHE A 183 21.00 -24.40 8.19
CA PHE A 183 20.64 -25.52 7.32
C PHE A 183 21.88 -26.29 6.88
N GLY A 184 21.91 -27.60 7.11
CA GLY A 184 23.13 -28.40 6.92
C GLY A 184 24.30 -27.85 7.73
N SER A 185 25.40 -27.53 7.07
CA SER A 185 26.59 -26.89 7.64
C SER A 185 26.60 -25.36 7.54
N GLN A 186 25.57 -24.76 6.93
CA GLN A 186 25.53 -23.33 6.65
C GLN A 186 24.64 -22.57 7.62
N THR A 187 24.97 -21.30 7.83
CA THR A 187 24.19 -20.36 8.64
C THR A 187 24.06 -19.04 7.90
N GLU A 188 22.85 -18.50 7.88
CA GLU A 188 22.52 -17.22 7.26
C GLU A 188 21.80 -16.33 8.28
N ARG A 189 22.01 -15.01 8.22
CA ARG A 189 21.30 -14.04 9.07
C ARG A 189 20.19 -13.40 8.27
N VAL A 190 18.97 -13.52 8.76
CA VAL A 190 17.78 -12.91 8.15
C VAL A 190 17.31 -11.76 9.03
N LYS A 191 17.12 -10.60 8.42
CA LYS A 191 16.64 -9.40 9.11
C LYS A 191 15.16 -9.56 9.49
N VAL A 192 14.83 -9.20 10.73
CA VAL A 192 13.46 -9.08 11.20
C VAL A 192 13.08 -7.60 11.16
N VAL A 193 11.96 -7.29 10.51
CA VAL A 193 11.42 -5.95 10.37
C VAL A 193 10.58 -5.62 11.59
N PRO A 194 10.68 -4.40 12.13
CA PRO A 194 9.82 -3.97 13.22
C PRO A 194 8.35 -4.11 12.87
N ASN A 195 7.55 -4.45 13.89
CA ASN A 195 6.11 -4.47 13.74
C ASN A 195 5.57 -3.07 13.44
N ARG A 196 4.64 -2.96 12.49
CA ARG A 196 4.04 -1.68 12.12
C ARG A 196 2.69 -1.52 12.82
N PRO A 197 2.29 -0.28 13.18
CA PRO A 197 0.95 -0.02 13.68
C PRO A 197 -0.10 -0.50 12.67
N PRO A 198 -1.27 -1.01 13.14
CA PRO A 198 -2.36 -1.41 12.27
C PRO A 198 -2.82 -0.27 11.36
N GLU A 199 -3.10 -0.56 10.10
CA GLU A 199 -3.63 0.44 9.17
C GLU A 199 -5.16 0.29 9.12
N VAL A 200 -5.88 1.42 9.12
CA VAL A 200 -7.34 1.42 9.10
C VAL A 200 -7.82 2.33 7.98
N LYS A 201 -8.73 1.82 7.17
CA LYS A 201 -9.40 2.55 6.09
C LYS A 201 -10.87 2.69 6.40
N ILE A 202 -11.40 3.90 6.24
CA ILE A 202 -12.81 4.19 6.39
C ILE A 202 -13.30 4.65 5.02
N ASP A 203 -14.20 3.86 4.44
CA ASP A 203 -14.78 4.14 3.12
C ASP A 203 -16.27 4.39 3.27
N LEU A 204 -16.79 5.38 2.54
CA LEU A 204 -18.22 5.64 2.47
C LEU A 204 -18.92 4.54 1.66
N ALA A 205 -19.89 3.88 2.28
CA ALA A 205 -20.64 2.75 1.72
C ALA A 205 -22.00 3.15 1.12
N THR A 206 -22.38 4.43 1.21
CA THR A 206 -23.69 4.92 0.76
C THR A 206 -23.62 6.30 0.13
N THR A 207 -24.53 6.59 -0.78
CA THR A 207 -24.75 7.94 -1.33
C THR A 207 -25.75 8.76 -0.50
N LYS A 208 -26.40 8.16 0.50
CA LYS A 208 -27.39 8.85 1.36
C LYS A 208 -26.80 10.01 2.17
N MET A 209 -25.48 10.06 2.32
CA MET A 209 -24.77 11.11 3.05
C MET A 209 -24.29 12.27 2.15
N THR A 210 -24.50 12.20 0.83
CA THR A 210 -24.03 13.24 -0.12
C THR A 210 -25.11 14.24 -0.53
N GLY A 211 -26.37 14.05 -0.10
CA GLY A 211 -27.50 14.91 -0.42
C GLY A 211 -27.58 16.21 0.39
N THR A 212 -28.57 17.05 0.10
CA THR A 212 -28.95 18.22 0.92
C THR A 212 -29.78 17.82 2.13
N ASP A 213 -30.77 16.96 1.90
CA ASP A 213 -31.67 16.45 2.92
C ASP A 213 -31.19 15.05 3.32
N ILE A 214 -30.62 14.96 4.52
CA ILE A 214 -30.04 13.73 5.03
C ILE A 214 -30.75 13.37 6.33
N TYR A 215 -31.61 12.36 6.26
CA TYR A 215 -32.47 12.00 7.38
C TYR A 215 -31.81 10.97 8.30
N VAL A 216 -31.92 11.17 9.62
CA VAL A 216 -31.41 10.23 10.63
C VAL A 216 -32.00 8.85 10.41
N GLN A 217 -33.31 8.74 10.17
CA GLN A 217 -33.97 7.45 9.97
C GLN A 217 -33.37 6.66 8.79
N ASP A 218 -32.96 7.33 7.72
CA ASP A 218 -32.31 6.70 6.57
C ASP A 218 -30.92 6.17 6.95
N LEU A 219 -30.10 7.00 7.60
CA LEU A 219 -28.72 6.63 7.99
C LEU A 219 -28.67 5.53 9.05
N GLN A 220 -29.72 5.38 9.87
CA GLN A 220 -29.80 4.30 10.87
C GLN A 220 -30.17 2.94 10.27
N ARG A 221 -30.76 2.92 9.06
CA ARG A 221 -31.21 1.70 8.38
C ARG A 221 -30.21 1.11 7.39
N VAL A 222 -29.21 1.90 7.00
CA VAL A 222 -28.22 1.52 6.00
C VAL A 222 -26.81 1.50 6.59
N THR A 223 -25.92 0.69 6.02
CA THR A 223 -24.50 0.84 6.26
C THR A 223 -24.03 2.13 5.61
N VAL A 224 -23.46 3.04 6.42
CA VAL A 224 -22.94 4.31 5.93
C VAL A 224 -21.45 4.22 5.69
N PHE A 225 -20.70 3.55 6.57
CA PHE A 225 -19.26 3.38 6.42
C PHE A 225 -18.85 1.91 6.47
N ASN A 226 -17.82 1.58 5.70
CA ASN A 226 -17.07 0.34 5.82
C ASN A 226 -15.72 0.67 6.46
N VAL A 227 -15.47 0.16 7.66
CA VAL A 227 -14.18 0.29 8.34
C VAL A 227 -13.39 -0.99 8.12
N THR A 228 -12.35 -0.89 7.29
CA THR A 228 -11.44 -2.00 6.97
C THR A 228 -10.17 -1.85 7.80
N ILE A 229 -9.91 -2.83 8.66
CA ILE A 229 -8.65 -2.94 9.38
C ILE A 229 -7.72 -3.81 8.53
N LEU A 230 -6.72 -3.15 7.95
CA LEU A 230 -5.61 -3.79 7.26
C LEU A 230 -4.60 -4.22 8.31
N ASP A 231 -4.63 -5.50 8.63
CA ASP A 231 -3.59 -6.10 9.44
C ASP A 231 -3.19 -7.46 8.89
N GLU A 232 -1.90 -7.61 8.63
CA GLU A 232 -1.28 -8.85 8.19
C GLU A 232 -1.15 -9.86 9.36
N ARG A 233 -1.57 -9.48 10.58
CA ARG A 233 -1.45 -10.27 11.82
C ARG A 233 -2.82 -10.73 12.36
N PRO A 234 -3.32 -11.92 11.95
CA PRO A 234 -4.61 -12.40 12.42
C PRO A 234 -4.59 -12.72 13.93
N GLY A 235 -5.56 -12.17 14.66
CA GLY A 235 -5.87 -12.53 16.05
C GLY A 235 -5.10 -11.77 17.14
N GLN A 236 -4.35 -10.72 16.78
CA GLN A 236 -3.54 -9.93 17.72
C GLN A 236 -4.14 -8.55 18.05
N LEU A 237 -5.18 -8.14 17.34
CA LEU A 237 -5.77 -6.81 17.48
C LEU A 237 -7.02 -6.82 18.34
N LYS A 238 -7.06 -5.91 19.30
CA LYS A 238 -8.26 -5.55 20.05
C LYS A 238 -8.89 -4.31 19.44
N VAL A 239 -10.13 -4.45 18.99
CA VAL A 239 -10.90 -3.37 18.36
C VAL A 239 -11.99 -2.92 19.32
N SER A 240 -12.04 -1.61 19.57
CA SER A 240 -13.15 -0.96 20.27
C SER A 240 -13.66 0.23 19.45
N TYR A 241 -14.90 0.62 19.69
CA TYR A 241 -15.52 1.73 18.98
C TYR A 241 -16.39 2.57 19.91
N SER A 242 -16.60 3.83 19.53
CA SER A 242 -17.35 4.81 20.31
C SER A 242 -18.09 5.80 19.40
N GLY A 243 -19.13 6.43 19.92
CA GLY A 243 -20.03 7.32 19.20
C GLY A 243 -21.43 6.73 19.04
N PRO A 244 -22.40 7.50 18.51
CA PRO A 244 -23.78 7.04 18.29
C PRO A 244 -23.86 6.17 17.05
N ILE A 245 -23.25 4.99 17.10
CA ILE A 245 -23.15 4.06 15.97
C ILE A 245 -23.65 2.67 16.34
N SER A 246 -24.12 1.94 15.33
CA SER A 246 -24.26 0.49 15.40
C SER A 246 -23.23 -0.14 14.47
N VAL A 247 -22.52 -1.14 14.97
CA VAL A 247 -21.48 -1.84 14.21
C VAL A 247 -21.91 -3.29 13.99
N THR A 248 -21.83 -3.74 12.75
CA THR A 248 -22.06 -5.14 12.35
C THR A 248 -20.78 -5.74 11.79
N GLY A 249 -20.43 -6.96 12.20
CA GLY A 249 -19.19 -7.64 11.81
C GLY A 249 -18.37 -8.10 13.03
N PRO A 250 -17.09 -8.44 12.86
CA PRO A 250 -16.30 -8.32 11.62
C PRO A 250 -16.64 -9.38 10.57
N VAL A 251 -16.52 -9.00 9.29
CA VAL A 251 -16.54 -9.93 8.15
C VAL A 251 -15.16 -9.92 7.51
N THR A 252 -14.60 -11.09 7.21
CA THR A 252 -13.33 -11.21 6.52
C THR A 252 -13.51 -11.00 5.02
N ASN A 253 -12.80 -10.04 4.43
CA ASN A 253 -12.84 -9.84 2.98
C ASN A 253 -11.94 -10.85 2.23
N SER A 254 -11.99 -10.85 0.89
CA SER A 254 -11.19 -11.75 0.04
C SER A 254 -9.66 -11.64 0.24
N LYS A 255 -9.20 -10.55 0.83
CA LYS A 255 -7.80 -10.28 1.17
C LYS A 255 -7.45 -10.67 2.62
N GLY A 256 -8.37 -11.25 3.37
CA GLY A 256 -8.15 -11.63 4.77
C GLY A 256 -8.32 -10.52 5.80
N ASN A 257 -8.72 -9.31 5.38
CA ASN A 257 -8.86 -8.15 6.28
C ASN A 257 -10.21 -8.14 7.00
N LEU A 258 -10.24 -7.57 8.20
CA LEU A 258 -11.45 -7.41 9.00
C LEU A 258 -12.22 -6.17 8.54
N VAL A 259 -13.47 -6.36 8.14
CA VAL A 259 -14.37 -5.28 7.72
C VAL A 259 -15.53 -5.15 8.69
N TYR A 260 -15.75 -3.94 9.18
CA TYR A 260 -16.87 -3.57 10.04
C TYR A 260 -17.82 -2.65 9.28
N ASN A 261 -19.10 -2.98 9.30
CA ASN A 261 -20.15 -2.15 8.72
C ASN A 261 -20.70 -1.24 9.81
N VAL A 262 -20.70 0.07 9.56
CA VAL A 262 -21.10 1.09 10.54
C VAL A 262 -22.35 1.81 10.03
N SER A 263 -23.39 1.81 10.85
CA SER A 263 -24.59 2.63 10.66
C SER A 263 -24.74 3.63 11.80
N LEU A 264 -25.55 4.66 11.58
CA LEU A 264 -25.89 5.61 12.64
C LEU A 264 -26.79 4.92 13.68
N LYS A 265 -26.67 5.32 14.94
CA LYS A 265 -27.60 4.96 16.02
C LYS A 265 -27.72 6.13 16.99
N LEU A 266 -28.50 7.12 16.58
CA LEU A 266 -28.66 8.38 17.28
C LEU A 266 -29.95 8.42 18.11
N ALA A 267 -31.10 8.17 17.48
CA ALA A 267 -32.42 8.29 18.08
C ALA A 267 -33.39 7.22 17.55
N SER A 268 -34.24 6.68 18.41
CA SER A 268 -35.20 5.62 18.02
C SER A 268 -36.43 6.16 17.28
N ASN A 269 -36.81 7.41 17.50
CA ASN A 269 -37.98 8.09 16.95
C ASN A 269 -37.76 9.62 16.93
N SER A 270 -38.73 10.37 16.40
CA SER A 270 -38.67 11.84 16.30
C SER A 270 -38.53 12.50 17.67
N ASP A 271 -39.34 12.09 18.66
CA ASP A 271 -39.30 12.69 20.00
C ASP A 271 -37.90 12.57 20.65
N ARG A 272 -37.25 11.41 20.50
CA ARG A 272 -35.86 11.21 20.99
C ARG A 272 -34.83 12.02 20.21
N PHE A 273 -35.13 12.32 18.95
CA PHE A 273 -34.29 13.21 18.15
C PHE A 273 -34.46 14.66 18.61
N ASP A 274 -35.67 15.11 18.89
CA ASP A 274 -35.93 16.44 19.45
C ASP A 274 -35.25 16.60 20.82
N GLU A 275 -35.33 15.60 21.70
CA GLU A 275 -34.58 15.58 22.97
C GLU A 275 -33.05 15.67 22.76
N TRP A 276 -32.55 15.12 21.64
CA TRP A 276 -31.14 15.22 21.29
C TRP A 276 -30.80 16.62 20.76
N LEU A 277 -31.67 17.21 19.94
CA LEU A 277 -31.56 18.59 19.47
C LEU A 277 -31.60 19.60 20.61
N ASP A 278 -32.43 19.40 21.63
CA ASP A 278 -32.46 20.29 22.79
C ASP A 278 -31.11 20.33 23.55
N LYS A 279 -30.33 19.24 23.46
CA LYS A 279 -29.02 19.11 24.14
C LYS A 279 -27.85 19.47 23.23
N HIS A 280 -28.01 19.35 21.92
CA HIS A 280 -26.93 19.42 20.94
C HIS A 280 -27.22 20.36 19.76
N GLY A 281 -28.33 21.09 19.79
CA GLY A 281 -28.85 21.93 18.70
C GLY A 281 -27.93 23.08 18.32
N ASP A 282 -27.16 23.60 19.29
CA ASP A 282 -26.13 24.61 19.05
C ASP A 282 -24.94 24.08 18.22
N ALA A 283 -24.84 22.76 18.03
CA ALA A 283 -23.80 22.11 17.23
C ALA A 283 -24.13 22.00 15.73
N ALA A 284 -25.17 22.70 15.25
CA ALA A 284 -25.45 22.82 13.82
C ALA A 284 -24.30 23.53 13.10
N GLU A 285 -23.85 22.96 11.98
CA GLU A 285 -22.92 23.61 11.08
C GLU A 285 -23.57 24.82 10.39
N THR A 286 -22.76 25.69 9.78
CA THR A 286 -23.22 26.92 9.09
C THR A 286 -24.23 26.66 7.97
N ASN A 287 -24.34 25.41 7.50
CA ASN A 287 -25.26 24.95 6.47
C ASN A 287 -26.58 24.36 7.02
N GLY A 288 -26.79 24.41 8.35
CA GLY A 288 -27.97 23.84 9.01
C GLY A 288 -27.94 22.32 9.21
N ARG A 289 -26.80 21.66 8.95
CA ARG A 289 -26.61 20.22 9.21
C ARG A 289 -26.04 20.00 10.60
N TYR A 290 -26.48 18.92 11.23
CA TYR A 290 -25.87 18.41 12.44
C TYR A 290 -24.77 17.42 12.08
N LYS A 291 -23.76 17.36 12.96
CA LYS A 291 -22.61 16.48 12.84
C LYS A 291 -22.50 15.63 14.10
N THR A 292 -22.26 14.33 13.92
CA THR A 292 -21.79 13.47 15.00
C THR A 292 -20.62 12.61 14.54
N THR A 293 -19.62 12.48 15.40
CA THR A 293 -18.41 11.71 15.12
C THR A 293 -18.49 10.32 15.73
N PHE A 294 -17.79 9.38 15.12
CA PHE A 294 -17.50 8.08 15.71
C PHE A 294 -16.01 7.78 15.61
N PHE A 295 -15.53 6.90 16.49
CA PHE A 295 -14.12 6.51 16.50
C PHE A 295 -13.98 5.01 16.64
N PHE A 296 -13.06 4.44 15.89
CA PHE A 296 -12.50 3.11 16.08
C PHE A 296 -11.13 3.23 16.73
N THR A 297 -10.91 2.45 17.77
CA THR A 297 -9.62 2.32 18.46
C THR A 297 -9.14 0.89 18.30
N ILE A 298 -7.97 0.74 17.71
CA ILE A 298 -7.30 -0.53 17.47
C ILE A 298 -6.06 -0.54 18.34
N ILE A 299 -5.91 -1.59 19.13
CA ILE A 299 -4.75 -1.80 20.00
C ILE A 299 -4.13 -3.14 19.61
N ASP A 300 -2.85 -3.11 19.25
CA ASP A 300 -2.05 -4.34 19.15
C ASP A 300 -1.77 -4.85 20.57
N GLU A 301 -2.25 -6.03 20.92
CA GLU A 301 -2.14 -6.53 22.28
C GLU A 301 -0.72 -6.92 22.69
N ARG A 302 0.21 -7.10 21.74
CA ARG A 302 1.61 -7.42 22.02
C ARG A 302 2.49 -6.18 22.07
N THR A 303 2.45 -5.34 21.04
CA THR A 303 3.30 -4.13 21.00
C THR A 303 2.73 -2.98 21.82
N LYS A 304 1.43 -3.04 22.14
CA LYS A 304 0.64 -1.97 22.77
C LYS A 304 0.50 -0.72 21.89
N ASP A 305 0.84 -0.82 20.61
CA ASP A 305 0.59 0.26 19.66
C ASP A 305 -0.91 0.50 19.55
N LYS A 306 -1.27 1.79 19.61
CA LYS A 306 -2.66 2.25 19.57
C LYS A 306 -2.85 3.13 18.36
N VAL A 307 -3.87 2.81 17.56
CA VAL A 307 -4.35 3.62 16.46
C VAL A 307 -5.80 3.98 16.72
N GLN A 308 -6.10 5.27 16.68
CA GLN A 308 -7.48 5.76 16.76
C GLN A 308 -7.79 6.52 15.48
N VAL A 309 -8.85 6.10 14.80
CA VAL A 309 -9.35 6.73 13.58
C VAL A 309 -10.85 6.95 13.74
N GLY A 310 -11.38 7.96 13.07
CA GLY A 310 -12.80 8.27 13.14
C GLY A 310 -13.25 9.03 11.92
N ASP A 311 -14.56 9.03 11.72
CA ASP A 311 -15.22 9.83 10.71
C ASP A 311 -16.53 10.38 11.29
N ALA A 312 -17.31 11.11 10.49
CA ALA A 312 -18.49 11.81 10.94
C ALA A 312 -19.70 11.52 10.06
N PHE A 313 -20.85 11.40 10.71
CA PHE A 313 -22.15 11.44 10.06
C PHE A 313 -22.64 12.88 10.02
N TYR A 314 -23.28 13.23 8.91
CA TYR A 314 -23.95 14.51 8.69
C TYR A 314 -25.42 14.24 8.43
N PHE A 315 -26.31 14.98 9.07
CA PHE A 315 -27.76 14.84 8.93
C PHE A 315 -28.49 16.17 9.19
N THR A 316 -29.73 16.29 8.76
CA THR A 316 -30.54 17.51 8.92
C THR A 316 -31.70 17.28 9.88
N ASP A 317 -32.55 16.28 9.60
CA ASP A 317 -33.79 16.03 10.33
C ASP A 317 -33.99 14.52 10.60
N PHE A 318 -34.97 14.15 11.41
CA PHE A 318 -35.24 12.76 11.74
C PHE A 318 -35.76 11.96 10.54
N ASN A 319 -36.77 12.48 9.86
CA ASN A 319 -37.42 11.91 8.69
C ASN A 319 -37.93 13.04 7.77
N ARG A 320 -38.48 12.68 6.62
CA ARG A 320 -39.04 13.62 5.64
C ARG A 320 -40.38 14.20 6.09
#